data_AF-A0A177LI29-F1
#
_entry.id   AF-A0A177LI29-F1
#
_cell.length_a   1.000
_cell.length_b   1.000
_cell.length_c   1.000
_cell.angle_alpha   90.00
_cell.angle_beta   90.00
_cell.angle_gamma   90.00
#
_symmetry.space_group_name_H-M   'P 1'
#
loop_
_entity.id
_entity.type
_entity.pdbx_description
1 polymer ?
#
loop_
_entity_poly.entity_id
_entity_poly.type
_entity_poly.pdbx_seq_one_letter_code
_entity_poly.pdbx_strand_id
1 'polypeptide(L)'
;MRKSVYQTIISFLILVIVMSVFAVVNIQVSLKYETANMKDCISLVSGRNLCQDLLASKIIIVICLIIVSGMLSFRGRIVKD
;
A
#
# COMPACT_ATOMS: atom_id res chain seq x y z
N MET A 1 15.15 20.27 1.51
CA MET A 1 13.96 20.27 0.62
C MET A 1 13.04 21.41 1.05
N ARG A 2 12.42 22.11 0.10
CA ARG A 2 11.44 23.17 0.41
C ARG A 2 10.26 22.54 1.15
N LYS A 3 9.78 23.19 2.22
CA LYS A 3 8.71 22.67 3.09
C LYS A 3 7.47 22.18 2.34
N SER A 4 7.05 22.92 1.31
CA SER A 4 5.91 22.54 0.45
C SER A 4 6.13 21.18 -0.23
N VAL A 5 7.32 20.93 -0.81
CA VAL A 5 7.60 19.66 -1.50
C VAL A 5 7.60 18.49 -0.52
N TYR A 6 8.17 18.68 0.67
CA TYR A 6 8.15 17.67 1.73
C TYR A 6 6.71 17.31 2.15
N GLN A 7 5.85 18.32 2.32
CA GLN A 7 4.45 18.11 2.66
C GLN A 7 3.68 17.40 1.54
N THR A 8 3.93 17.74 0.27
CA THR A 8 3.31 17.06 -0.88
C THR A 8 3.72 15.59 -0.93
N ILE A 9 5.00 15.26 -0.69
CA ILE A 9 5.47 13.87 -0.68
C ILE A 9 4.83 13.08 0.46
N ILE A 10 4.79 13.63 1.68
CA ILE A 10 4.12 12.95 2.81
C ILE A 10 2.64 12.74 2.53
N SER A 11 1.94 13.75 2.01
CA SER A 11 0.52 13.65 1.65
C SER A 11 0.30 12.55 0.61
N PHE A 12 1.17 12.47 -0.41
CA PHE A 12 1.11 11.42 -1.42
C PHE A 12 1.38 10.02 -0.83
N LEU A 13 2.37 9.88 0.05
CA LEU A 13 2.66 8.61 0.73
C LEU A 13 1.47 8.13 1.58
N ILE A 14 0.80 9.04 2.29
CA ILE A 14 -0.41 8.72 3.06
C ILE A 14 -1.52 8.25 2.11
N LEU A 15 -1.72 8.93 0.99
CA LEU A 15 -2.70 8.52 -0.02
C LEU A 15 -2.41 7.11 -0.56
N VAL A 16 -1.15 6.81 -0.88
CA VAL A 16 -0.73 5.48 -1.33
C VAL A 16 -1.03 4.40 -0.28
N ILE A 17 -0.76 4.67 1.00
CA ILE A 17 -1.09 3.75 2.10
C ILE A 17 -2.59 3.48 2.15
N VAL A 18 -3.43 4.52 2.11
CA VAL A 18 -4.90 4.38 2.13
C VAL A 18 -5.38 3.54 0.94
N MET A 19 -4.92 3.84 -0.26
CA MET A 19 -5.28 3.09 -1.47
C MET A 19 -4.84 1.61 -1.39
N SER A 20 -3.68 1.35 -0.79
CA SER A 20 -3.17 -0.01 -0.62
C SER A 20 -4.00 -0.82 0.38
N VAL A 21 -4.49 -0.18 1.45
CA VAL A 21 -5.42 -0.81 2.41
C VAL A 21 -6.75 -1.15 1.73
N PHE A 22 -7.30 -0.22 0.92
CA PHE A 22 -8.49 -0.50 0.11
C PHE A 22 -8.27 -1.68 -0.84
N ALA A 23 -7.11 -1.75 -1.49
CA ALA A 23 -6.75 -2.88 -2.35
C ALA A 23 -6.76 -4.20 -1.57
N VAL A 24 -6.17 -4.24 -0.37
CA VAL A 24 -6.18 -5.44 0.50
C VAL A 24 -7.61 -5.89 0.82
N VAL A 25 -8.50 -4.97 1.18
CA VAL A 25 -9.91 -5.29 1.47
C VAL A 25 -10.60 -5.85 0.23
N ASN A 26 -10.43 -5.20 -0.93
CA ASN A 26 -11.02 -5.66 -2.19
C ASN A 26 -10.51 -7.04 -2.59
N ILE A 27 -9.21 -7.30 -2.44
CA ILE A 27 -8.62 -8.61 -2.73
C ILE A 27 -9.20 -9.69 -1.79
N GLN A 28 -9.44 -9.37 -0.51
CA GLN A 28 -10.10 -10.32 0.41
C GLN A 28 -11.55 -10.62 0.02
N VAL A 29 -12.27 -9.61 -0.47
CA VAL A 29 -13.62 -9.79 -1.03
C VAL A 29 -13.53 -10.68 -2.29
N SER A 30 -12.64 -10.38 -3.22
CA SER A 30 -12.43 -11.21 -4.42
C SER A 30 -11.99 -12.63 -4.07
N LEU A 31 -11.13 -12.83 -3.06
CA LEU A 31 -10.77 -14.17 -2.58
C LEU A 31 -11.99 -14.95 -2.07
N LYS A 32 -12.97 -14.28 -1.48
CA LYS A 32 -14.18 -14.92 -0.97
C LYS A 32 -15.21 -15.25 -2.07
N TYR A 33 -15.32 -14.42 -3.10
CA TYR A 33 -16.40 -14.51 -4.09
C TYR A 33 -15.95 -14.99 -5.48
N GLU A 34 -14.68 -14.85 -5.82
CA GLU A 34 -14.14 -15.18 -7.14
C GLU A 34 -13.29 -16.46 -7.15
N THR A 35 -13.11 -17.15 -6.02
CA THR A 35 -12.36 -18.41 -5.95
C THR A 35 -13.32 -19.59 -5.74
N ALA A 36 -12.97 -20.77 -6.26
CA ALA A 36 -13.79 -21.97 -6.09
C ALA A 36 -13.77 -22.45 -4.64
N ASN A 37 -12.61 -22.35 -3.98
CA ASN A 37 -12.43 -22.71 -2.59
C ASN A 37 -11.63 -21.63 -1.85
N MET A 38 -11.81 -21.54 -0.53
CA MET A 38 -11.09 -20.58 0.33
C MET A 38 -9.56 -20.72 0.33
N LYS A 39 -9.01 -21.81 -0.22
CA LYS A 39 -7.56 -22.04 -0.37
C LYS A 39 -7.03 -21.71 -1.76
N ASP A 40 -7.92 -21.46 -2.73
CA ASP A 40 -7.53 -21.14 -4.09
C ASP A 40 -7.12 -19.67 -4.20
N CYS A 41 -6.08 -19.41 -4.97
CA CYS A 41 -5.50 -18.08 -5.13
C CYS A 41 -5.83 -17.44 -6.49
N ILE A 42 -6.31 -18.23 -7.46
CA ILE A 42 -6.64 -17.77 -8.80
C ILE A 42 -8.12 -17.39 -8.84
N SER A 43 -8.39 -16.15 -9.27
CA SER A 43 -9.74 -15.66 -9.54
C SER A 43 -10.32 -16.35 -10.79
N LEU A 44 -11.51 -16.93 -10.68
CA LEU A 44 -12.28 -17.47 -11.81
C LEU A 44 -12.81 -16.37 -12.74
N VAL A 45 -12.95 -15.14 -12.23
CA VAL A 45 -13.49 -14.01 -12.99
C VAL A 45 -12.38 -13.32 -13.78
N SER A 46 -11.26 -13.03 -13.13
CA SER A 46 -10.17 -12.22 -13.71
C SER A 46 -8.93 -13.04 -14.10
N GLY A 47 -8.82 -14.31 -13.69
CA GLY A 47 -7.64 -15.15 -13.92
C GLY A 47 -6.40 -14.74 -13.13
N ARG A 48 -6.48 -13.70 -12.29
CA ARG A 48 -5.34 -13.15 -11.54
C ARG A 48 -5.03 -13.95 -10.29
N ASN A 49 -3.77 -13.89 -9.86
CA ASN A 49 -3.31 -14.45 -8.59
C ASN A 49 -3.53 -13.44 -7.45
N LEU A 50 -4.70 -13.55 -6.82
CA LEU A 50 -5.14 -12.69 -5.73
C LEU A 50 -4.22 -12.80 -4.50
N CYS A 51 -3.63 -13.97 -4.22
CA CYS A 51 -2.71 -14.14 -3.10
C CYS A 51 -1.40 -13.37 -3.31
N GLN A 52 -0.87 -13.38 -4.52
CA GLN A 52 0.33 -12.62 -4.85
C GLN A 52 0.05 -11.11 -4.79
N ASP A 53 -1.09 -10.66 -5.31
CA ASP A 53 -1.52 -9.26 -5.23
C ASP A 53 -1.71 -8.80 -3.78
N LEU A 54 -2.25 -9.67 -2.92
CA LEU A 54 -2.42 -9.41 -1.49
C LEU A 54 -1.06 -9.24 -0.80
N LEU A 55 -0.12 -10.13 -1.12
CA LEU A 55 1.23 -10.10 -0.55
C LEU A 55 1.99 -8.85 -1.01
N ALA A 56 1.91 -8.50 -2.30
CA ALA A 56 2.48 -7.28 -2.84
C ALA A 56 1.89 -6.03 -2.17
N SER A 57 0.57 -5.96 -2.00
CA SER A 57 -0.09 -4.83 -1.33
C SER A 57 0.37 -4.67 0.13
N LYS A 58 0.53 -5.77 0.86
CA LYS A 58 1.08 -5.75 2.22
C LYS A 58 2.52 -5.26 2.27
N ILE A 59 3.38 -5.72 1.34
CA ILE A 59 4.78 -5.26 1.25
C ILE A 59 4.83 -3.76 0.99
N ILE A 60 4.02 -3.24 0.05
CA ILE A 60 3.97 -1.81 -0.27
C ILE A 60 3.61 -0.99 0.97
N ILE A 61 2.61 -1.41 1.75
CA ILE A 61 2.22 -0.74 3.00
C ILE A 61 3.41 -0.67 3.97
N VAL A 62 4.10 -1.78 4.19
CA VAL A 62 5.25 -1.83 5.11
C VAL A 62 6.37 -0.89 4.65
N ILE A 63 6.72 -0.91 3.36
CA ILE A 63 7.76 -0.03 2.80
C ILE A 63 7.36 1.44 2.96
N CYS A 64 6.11 1.80 2.63
CA CYS A 64 5.63 3.17 2.78
C CYS A 64 5.68 3.64 4.24
N LEU A 65 5.32 2.78 5.21
CA LEU A 65 5.42 3.12 6.64
C LEU A 65 6.86 3.37 7.08
N ILE A 66 7.82 2.55 6.61
CA ILE A 66 9.25 2.75 6.90
C ILE A 66 9.72 4.09 6.33
N ILE A 67 9.36 4.40 5.08
CA ILE A 67 9.73 5.67 4.42
C ILE A 67 9.14 6.85 5.18
N VAL A 68 7.84 6.82 5.50
CA VAL A 68 7.18 7.90 6.25
C VAL A 68 7.84 8.08 7.62
N SER A 69 8.08 7.00 8.35
CA SER A 69 8.75 7.04 9.66
C SER A 69 10.15 7.64 9.57
N GLY A 70 10.94 7.23 8.56
CA GLY A 70 12.25 7.80 8.29
C GLY A 70 12.19 9.28 7.95
N MET A 71 11.27 9.69 7.06
CA MET A 71 11.08 11.10 6.69
C MET A 71 10.67 11.97 7.87
N LEU A 72 9.83 11.46 8.78
CA LEU A 72 9.44 12.16 10.00
C LEU A 72 10.59 12.28 10.98
N SER A 73 11.34 11.20 11.19
CA SER A 73 12.49 11.15 12.11
C SER A 73 13.61 12.11 11.68
N PHE A 74 13.88 12.19 10.38
CA PHE A 74 14.92 13.06 9.82
C PHE A 74 14.40 14.42 9.35
N ARG A 75 13.18 14.82 9.74
CA ARG A 75 12.55 16.07 9.28
C ARG A 75 13.45 17.29 9.47
N GLY A 76 14.09 17.42 10.63
CA GLY A 76 14.97 18.55 10.95
C GLY A 76 16.28 18.60 10.14
N ARG A 77 16.70 17.49 9.52
CA ARG A 77 17.86 17.46 8.61
C ARG A 77 17.45 17.60 7.14
N ILE A 78 16.24 17.19 6.78
CA ILE A 78 15.75 17.12 5.41
C ILE A 78 15.08 18.44 4.98
N VAL A 79 14.28 19.04 5.85
CA VAL A 79 13.61 20.31 5.59
C VAL A 79 14.62 21.43 5.86
N LYS A 80 14.95 22.19 4.81
CA LYS A 80 15.71 23.43 4.97
C LYS A 80 14.66 24.53 5.19
N ASP A 81 14.77 25.23 6.31
CA ASP A 81 13.98 26.45 6.56
C ASP A 81 14.25 27.50 5.48
#